data_AF-A0A3S8Y2V7-F1
#
_entry.id   AF-A0A3S8Y2V7-F1
#
_cell.length_a   1.000
_cell.length_b   1.000
_cell.length_c   1.000
_cell.angle_alpha   90.00
_cell.angle_beta   90.00
_cell.angle_gamma   90.00
#
_symmetry.space_group_name_H-M   'P 1'
#
loop_
_entity.id
_entity.type
_entity.pdbx_description
1 polymer ?
#
loop_
_entity_poly.entity_id
_entity_poly.type
_entity_poly.pdbx_seq_one_letter_code
_entity_poly.pdbx_strand_id
1 'polypeptide(L)'
;MGTTVVGFRLGWDRKGRQATVVLTQAGILHHGSGLLGMPQRPARPQAPAAADPHPVPRQAATLRRVYAGLVHQGYGRELIPPVCVRLDTDERPLHPRGEHAPRAHPELIAEFTGAAPCGPGTLDDALTAFYTAIGLTPPAPAATPPPGPGGVPPAVRRALGALAEGRTLASRPGRGTGWSVTGAGVRLHAGPGGADLTHREVAELQAALTAWLRHQRGPGAGARAR
;
A
#
# COMPACT_ATOMS: atom_id res chain seq x y z
N MET A 1 -31.53 -4.06 -9.06
CA MET A 1 -30.95 -4.69 -7.85
C MET A 1 -29.64 -3.98 -7.56
N GLY A 2 -29.62 -3.09 -6.56
CA GLY A 2 -28.50 -2.17 -6.33
C GLY A 2 -27.10 -2.80 -6.26
N THR A 3 -26.07 -1.96 -6.19
CA THR A 3 -24.68 -2.39 -6.20
C THR A 3 -23.99 -2.06 -4.89
N THR A 4 -23.37 -3.07 -4.25
CA THR A 4 -22.50 -2.81 -3.09
C THR A 4 -21.16 -2.31 -3.60
N VAL A 5 -20.65 -1.24 -2.99
CA VAL A 5 -19.37 -0.63 -3.37
C VAL A 5 -18.54 -0.31 -2.13
N VAL A 6 -17.22 -0.21 -2.32
CA VAL A 6 -16.27 0.29 -1.34
C VAL A 6 -15.41 1.36 -1.97
N GLY A 7 -15.25 2.50 -1.30
CA GLY A 7 -14.53 3.62 -1.89
C GLY A 7 -14.10 4.65 -0.88
N PHE A 8 -13.44 5.69 -1.37
CA PHE A 8 -12.99 6.83 -0.60
C PHE A 8 -12.89 8.07 -1.50
N ARG A 9 -12.85 9.25 -0.88
CA ARG A 9 -12.54 10.52 -1.55
C ARG A 9 -11.54 11.31 -0.73
N LEU A 10 -10.41 11.62 -1.35
CA LEU A 10 -9.33 12.38 -0.74
C LEU A 10 -9.14 13.73 -1.44
N GLY A 11 -8.72 14.73 -0.67
CA GLY A 11 -8.39 16.07 -1.08
C GLY A 11 -6.92 16.40 -0.89
N TRP A 12 -6.38 17.19 -1.80
CA TRP A 12 -5.06 17.78 -1.75
C TRP A 12 -5.19 19.29 -1.65
N ASP A 13 -5.24 19.81 -0.43
CA ASP A 13 -5.50 21.24 -0.17
C ASP A 13 -4.48 22.15 -0.85
N ARG A 14 -3.18 21.81 -0.76
CA ARG A 14 -2.09 22.60 -1.37
C ARG A 14 -2.23 22.78 -2.89
N LYS A 15 -2.85 21.83 -3.59
CA LYS A 15 -3.03 21.90 -5.05
C LYS A 15 -4.49 22.13 -5.47
N GLY A 16 -5.40 22.28 -4.50
CA GLY A 16 -6.81 22.44 -4.79
C GLY A 16 -7.42 21.23 -5.52
N ARG A 17 -6.92 20.01 -5.31
CA ARG A 17 -7.35 18.81 -6.07
C ARG A 17 -8.08 17.80 -5.20
N GLN A 18 -8.83 16.91 -5.84
CA GLN A 18 -9.48 15.77 -5.21
C GLN A 18 -9.47 14.54 -6.11
N ALA A 19 -9.54 13.38 -5.49
CA ALA A 19 -9.64 12.09 -6.14
C ALA A 19 -10.68 11.22 -5.40
N THR A 20 -11.55 10.57 -6.15
CA THR A 20 -12.47 9.53 -5.65
C THR A 20 -12.13 8.23 -6.33
N VAL A 21 -12.14 7.15 -5.56
CA VAL A 21 -11.96 5.79 -6.07
C VAL A 21 -13.04 4.90 -5.48
N VAL A 22 -13.70 4.12 -6.32
CA VAL A 22 -14.80 3.23 -5.93
C VAL A 22 -14.56 1.86 -6.57
N LEU A 23 -14.58 0.80 -5.77
CA LEU A 23 -14.58 -0.59 -6.19
C LEU A 23 -15.99 -1.16 -6.03
N THR A 24 -16.48 -1.82 -7.06
CA THR A 24 -17.81 -2.43 -7.08
C THR A 24 -17.77 -3.94 -6.81
N GLN A 25 -18.93 -4.52 -6.48
CA GLN A 25 -19.09 -5.97 -6.28
C GLN A 25 -18.71 -6.80 -7.52
N ALA A 26 -18.78 -6.25 -8.73
CA ALA A 26 -18.32 -6.91 -9.95
C ALA A 26 -16.79 -6.88 -10.13
N GLY A 27 -16.05 -6.27 -9.19
CA GLY A 27 -14.60 -6.15 -9.25
C GLY A 27 -14.13 -5.07 -10.22
N ILE A 28 -14.90 -3.98 -10.37
CA ILE A 28 -14.57 -2.88 -11.27
C ILE A 28 -14.12 -1.68 -10.45
N LEU A 29 -13.00 -1.09 -10.85
CA LEU A 29 -12.44 0.09 -10.19
C LEU A 29 -12.81 1.35 -10.99
N HIS A 30 -13.60 2.22 -10.38
CA HIS A 30 -13.97 3.53 -10.89
C HIS A 30 -13.08 4.60 -10.27
N HIS A 31 -12.64 5.55 -11.09
CA HIS A 31 -11.83 6.67 -10.65
C HIS A 31 -12.47 7.98 -11.10
N GLY A 32 -12.42 8.99 -10.23
CA GLY A 32 -12.77 10.36 -10.56
C GLY A 32 -11.71 11.30 -10.00
N SER A 33 -11.38 12.35 -10.74
CA SER A 33 -10.47 13.40 -10.25
C SER A 33 -10.99 14.78 -10.64
N GLY A 34 -10.64 15.79 -9.87
CA GLY A 34 -11.07 17.16 -10.16
C GLY A 34 -10.48 18.18 -9.21
N LEU A 35 -10.98 19.41 -9.31
CA LEU A 35 -10.69 20.46 -8.35
C LEU A 35 -11.55 20.28 -7.10
N LEU A 36 -11.04 20.69 -5.94
CA LEU A 36 -11.80 20.70 -4.69
C LEU A 36 -13.09 21.49 -4.86
N GLY A 37 -14.20 20.95 -4.34
CA GLY A 37 -15.53 21.57 -4.43
C GLY A 37 -16.22 21.47 -5.79
N MET A 38 -15.54 21.01 -6.84
CA MET A 38 -16.10 20.90 -8.19
C MET A 38 -16.58 19.46 -8.50
N PRO A 39 -17.49 19.28 -9.47
CA PRO A 39 -17.81 17.96 -10.02
C PRO A 39 -16.55 17.25 -10.51
N GLN A 40 -16.46 15.95 -10.25
CA GLN A 40 -15.31 15.15 -10.66
C GLN A 40 -15.43 14.73 -12.11
N ARG A 41 -14.28 14.70 -12.81
CA ARG A 41 -14.20 14.10 -14.13
C ARG A 41 -13.91 12.60 -13.96
N PRO A 42 -14.87 11.73 -14.31
CA PRO A 42 -14.65 10.30 -14.20
C PRO A 42 -13.66 9.85 -15.28
N ALA A 43 -12.73 9.00 -14.88
CA ALA A 43 -11.80 8.33 -15.78
C ALA A 43 -12.40 7.02 -16.29
N ARG A 44 -11.72 6.41 -17.27
CA ARG A 44 -12.10 5.09 -17.76
C ARG A 44 -12.02 4.07 -16.61
N PRO A 45 -13.08 3.28 -16.36
CA PRO A 45 -13.05 2.28 -15.32
C PRO A 45 -12.05 1.16 -15.66
N GLN A 46 -11.41 0.61 -14.63
CA GLN A 46 -10.52 -0.53 -14.76
C GLN A 46 -11.31 -1.82 -14.52
N ALA A 47 -11.68 -2.47 -15.62
CA ALA A 47 -12.30 -3.79 -15.60
C ALA A 47 -11.26 -4.86 -15.20
N PRO A 48 -11.70 -5.94 -14.52
CA PRO A 48 -10.86 -7.13 -14.35
C PRO A 48 -10.57 -7.78 -15.71
N ALA A 49 -9.50 -8.57 -15.78
CA ALA A 49 -9.21 -9.34 -16.98
C ALA A 49 -10.31 -10.41 -17.17
N ALA A 50 -10.73 -10.65 -18.42
CA ALA A 50 -11.88 -11.52 -18.73
C ALA A 50 -11.73 -12.98 -18.24
N ALA A 51 -10.51 -13.42 -17.91
CA ALA A 51 -10.20 -14.75 -17.40
C ALA A 51 -9.79 -14.75 -15.91
N ASP A 52 -9.99 -13.66 -15.17
CA ASP A 52 -9.58 -13.58 -13.77
C ASP A 52 -10.56 -14.36 -12.85
N PRO A 53 -10.10 -15.41 -12.14
CA PRO A 53 -10.96 -16.17 -11.22
C PRO A 53 -11.26 -15.40 -9.92
N HIS A 54 -10.50 -14.35 -9.60
CA HIS A 54 -10.62 -13.59 -8.35
C HIS A 54 -10.59 -12.07 -8.59
N PRO A 55 -11.54 -11.52 -9.37
CA PRO A 55 -11.52 -10.12 -9.79
C PRO A 55 -11.59 -9.15 -8.60
N VAL A 56 -12.44 -9.44 -7.61
CA VAL A 56 -12.64 -8.59 -6.44
C VAL A 56 -11.40 -8.52 -5.53
N PRO A 57 -10.79 -9.65 -5.07
CA PRO A 57 -9.57 -9.59 -4.26
C PRO A 57 -8.41 -8.83 -4.90
N ARG A 58 -8.19 -9.03 -6.21
CA ARG A 58 -7.12 -8.36 -6.95
C ARG A 58 -7.36 -6.85 -7.05
N GLN A 59 -8.60 -6.45 -7.24
CA GLN A 59 -8.97 -5.04 -7.35
C GLN A 59 -9.00 -4.36 -5.99
N ALA A 60 -9.34 -5.06 -4.90
CA ALA A 60 -9.16 -4.58 -3.54
C ALA A 60 -7.67 -4.33 -3.22
N ALA A 61 -6.75 -5.20 -3.66
CA ALA A 61 -5.32 -4.94 -3.54
C ALA A 61 -4.87 -3.72 -4.37
N THR A 62 -5.51 -3.48 -5.52
CA THR A 62 -5.27 -2.29 -6.34
C THR A 62 -5.80 -1.03 -5.65
N LEU A 63 -7.00 -1.08 -5.06
CA LEU A 63 -7.58 0.00 -4.26
C LEU A 63 -6.65 0.41 -3.11
N ARG A 64 -6.09 -0.56 -2.37
CA ARG A 64 -5.09 -0.30 -1.32
C ARG A 64 -3.85 0.43 -1.85
N ARG A 65 -3.30 -0.02 -2.99
CA ARG A 65 -2.14 0.63 -3.62
C ARG A 65 -2.44 2.06 -4.05
N VAL A 66 -3.62 2.29 -4.63
CA VAL A 66 -4.05 3.63 -5.07
C VAL A 66 -4.24 4.57 -3.87
N TYR A 67 -4.87 4.08 -2.79
CA TYR A 67 -5.02 4.84 -1.55
C TYR A 67 -3.66 5.27 -0.99
N ALA A 68 -2.75 4.32 -0.78
CA ALA A 68 -1.39 4.60 -0.28
C ALA A 68 -0.62 5.56 -1.20
N GLY A 69 -0.76 5.40 -2.52
CA GLY A 69 -0.15 6.29 -3.51
C GLY A 69 -0.67 7.72 -3.43
N LEU A 70 -1.98 7.92 -3.26
CA LEU A 70 -2.59 9.24 -3.11
C LEU A 70 -2.16 9.91 -1.80
N VAL A 71 -2.16 9.17 -0.69
CA VAL A 71 -1.68 9.66 0.61
C VAL A 71 -0.22 10.11 0.50
N HIS A 72 0.65 9.29 -0.10
CA HIS A 72 2.06 9.65 -0.32
C HIS A 72 2.21 10.89 -1.21
N GLN A 73 1.34 11.08 -2.21
CA GLN A 73 1.38 12.26 -3.07
C GLN A 73 0.93 13.55 -2.36
N GLY A 74 0.33 13.46 -1.16
CA GLY A 74 -0.13 14.61 -0.37
C GLY A 74 -1.64 14.83 -0.36
N TYR A 75 -2.43 13.84 -0.80
CA TYR A 75 -3.87 13.83 -0.59
C TYR A 75 -4.20 13.45 0.86
N GLY A 76 -3.98 14.39 1.79
CA GLY A 76 -4.12 14.15 3.22
C GLY A 76 -5.50 14.52 3.80
N ARG A 77 -6.35 15.23 3.06
CA ARG A 77 -7.68 15.61 3.53
C ARG A 77 -8.69 14.54 3.18
N GLU A 78 -9.31 13.92 4.19
CA GLU A 78 -10.43 13.01 3.96
C GLU A 78 -11.69 13.81 3.70
N LEU A 79 -12.21 13.74 2.47
CA LEU A 79 -13.49 14.34 2.09
C LEU A 79 -14.62 13.32 2.25
N ILE A 80 -14.33 12.07 1.91
CA ILE A 80 -15.13 10.90 2.23
C ILE A 80 -14.14 9.84 2.74
N PRO A 81 -14.22 9.45 4.02
CA PRO A 81 -13.36 8.40 4.55
C PRO A 81 -13.63 7.07 3.83
N PRO A 82 -12.69 6.11 3.85
CA PRO A 82 -12.95 4.79 3.31
C PRO A 82 -14.22 4.16 3.88
N VAL A 83 -15.15 3.77 3.01
CA VAL A 83 -16.47 3.28 3.43
C VAL A 83 -17.05 2.27 2.43
N CYS A 84 -17.82 1.31 2.97
CA CYS A 84 -18.66 0.40 2.20
C CYS A 84 -20.11 0.90 2.23
N VAL A 85 -20.73 1.06 1.07
CA VAL A 85 -22.12 1.49 0.93
C VAL A 85 -22.86 0.66 -0.11
N ARG A 86 -24.18 0.53 0.07
CA ARG A 86 -25.09 -0.02 -0.93
C ARG A 86 -25.65 1.14 -1.74
N LEU A 87 -25.44 1.10 -3.05
CA LEU A 87 -26.02 2.04 -4.01
C LEU A 87 -27.27 1.43 -4.64
N ASP A 88 -28.22 2.26 -5.00
CA ASP A 88 -29.42 1.89 -5.76
C ASP A 88 -29.11 1.67 -7.25
N THR A 89 -28.03 2.27 -7.76
CA THR A 89 -27.60 2.04 -9.16
C THR A 89 -27.22 0.59 -9.41
N ASP A 90 -27.81 0.04 -10.47
CA ASP A 90 -27.41 -1.24 -11.05
C ASP A 90 -26.16 -1.03 -11.92
N GLU A 91 -25.06 -1.66 -11.53
CA GLU A 91 -23.83 -1.64 -12.30
C GLU A 91 -24.02 -2.42 -13.61
N ARG A 92 -23.82 -1.74 -14.74
CA ARG A 92 -23.93 -2.37 -16.06
C ARG A 92 -22.70 -3.24 -16.32
N PRO A 93 -22.85 -4.44 -16.92
CA PRO A 93 -21.72 -5.29 -17.27
C PRO A 93 -20.72 -4.55 -18.16
N LEU A 94 -19.43 -4.63 -17.81
CA LEU A 94 -18.39 -4.10 -18.68
C LEU A 94 -18.07 -5.13 -19.76
N HIS A 95 -18.49 -4.88 -20.99
CA HIS A 95 -18.10 -5.72 -22.11
C HIS A 95 -16.58 -5.59 -22.37
N PRO A 96 -15.89 -6.71 -22.65
CA PRO A 96 -14.45 -6.70 -22.92
C PRO A 96 -14.18 -5.91 -24.21
N ARG A 97 -13.37 -4.86 -24.08
CA ARG A 97 -12.68 -4.06 -25.12
C ARG A 97 -13.31 -4.04 -26.53
N GLY A 98 -13.72 -2.85 -26.96
CA GLY A 98 -14.09 -2.50 -28.33
C GLY A 98 -14.63 -1.07 -28.38
N GLU A 99 -15.23 -0.66 -29.50
CA GLU A 99 -15.97 0.60 -29.64
C GLU A 99 -17.13 0.75 -28.61
N HIS A 100 -17.51 -0.38 -28.00
CA HIS A 100 -18.51 -0.55 -26.95
C HIS A 100 -17.89 -0.70 -25.54
N ALA A 101 -16.60 -0.40 -25.38
CA ALA A 101 -15.95 -0.44 -24.07
C ALA A 101 -16.65 0.54 -23.12
N PRO A 102 -16.70 0.23 -21.83
CA PRO A 102 -17.53 0.99 -20.92
C PRO A 102 -17.08 2.45 -20.86
N ARG A 103 -18.06 3.33 -21.03
CA ARG A 103 -17.90 4.72 -20.70
C ARG A 103 -17.71 4.83 -19.20
N ALA A 104 -17.05 5.90 -18.76
CA ALA A 104 -17.11 6.31 -17.38
C ALA A 104 -18.57 6.21 -16.87
N HIS A 105 -18.77 5.67 -15.67
CA HIS A 105 -20.06 5.64 -14.99
C HIS A 105 -20.12 6.84 -14.02
N PRO A 106 -20.44 8.06 -14.49
CA PRO A 106 -20.49 9.24 -13.63
C PRO A 106 -21.52 9.11 -12.51
N GLU A 107 -22.64 8.45 -12.80
CA GLU A 107 -23.75 8.20 -11.86
C GLU A 107 -23.26 7.47 -10.61
N LEU A 108 -22.40 6.45 -10.77
CA LEU A 108 -21.87 5.67 -9.64
C LEU A 108 -20.99 6.51 -8.70
N ILE A 109 -20.15 7.39 -9.26
CA ILE A 109 -19.31 8.31 -8.47
C ILE A 109 -20.17 9.38 -7.77
N ALA A 110 -21.19 9.89 -8.47
CA ALA A 110 -22.11 10.88 -7.92
C ALA A 110 -22.95 10.30 -6.78
N GLU A 111 -23.51 9.10 -6.97
CA GLU A 111 -24.31 8.43 -5.96
C GLU A 111 -23.48 8.00 -4.75
N PHE A 112 -22.29 7.44 -4.97
CA PHE A 112 -21.34 7.18 -3.89
C PHE A 112 -21.04 8.46 -3.08
N THR A 113 -20.82 9.58 -3.77
CA THR A 113 -20.57 10.86 -3.11
C THR A 113 -21.76 11.33 -2.28
N GLY A 114 -22.99 11.09 -2.73
CA GLY A 114 -24.22 11.48 -2.02
C GLY A 114 -24.59 10.53 -0.87
N ALA A 115 -24.24 9.25 -0.99
CA ALA A 115 -24.59 8.21 -0.02
C ALA A 115 -23.56 8.05 1.11
N ALA A 116 -22.33 8.49 0.91
CA ALA A 116 -21.25 8.16 1.83
C ALA A 116 -21.37 8.90 3.19
N PRO A 117 -21.40 8.16 4.31
CA PRO A 117 -21.54 8.76 5.63
C PRO A 117 -20.27 9.51 6.06
N CYS A 118 -20.48 10.54 6.88
CA CYS A 118 -19.40 11.24 7.57
C CYS A 118 -19.07 10.49 8.87
N GLY A 119 -18.03 9.66 8.88
CA GLY A 119 -17.57 8.98 10.09
C GLY A 119 -16.19 8.37 9.92
N PRO A 120 -15.34 8.35 10.97
CA PRO A 120 -14.00 7.80 10.86
C PRO A 120 -14.04 6.31 10.53
N GLY A 121 -13.25 5.87 9.56
CA GLY A 121 -13.12 4.47 9.17
C GLY A 121 -11.81 4.22 8.43
N THR A 122 -11.17 3.08 8.66
CA THR A 122 -9.97 2.71 7.91
C THR A 122 -10.34 2.00 6.61
N LEU A 123 -9.44 2.00 5.63
CA LEU A 123 -9.66 1.29 4.37
C LEU A 123 -9.83 -0.23 4.58
N ASP A 124 -9.16 -0.81 5.57
CA ASP A 124 -9.29 -2.23 5.85
C ASP A 124 -10.62 -2.58 6.54
N ASP A 125 -11.14 -1.71 7.39
CA ASP A 125 -12.49 -1.87 7.97
C ASP A 125 -13.55 -1.80 6.87
N ALA A 126 -13.45 -0.81 5.98
CA ALA A 126 -14.34 -0.66 4.84
C ALA A 126 -14.29 -1.86 3.88
N LEU A 127 -13.09 -2.40 3.61
CA LEU A 127 -12.93 -3.61 2.81
C LEU A 127 -13.50 -4.84 3.50
N THR A 128 -13.35 -4.97 4.81
CA THR A 128 -13.92 -6.08 5.60
C THR A 128 -15.45 -6.05 5.56
N ALA A 129 -16.05 -4.87 5.73
CA ALA A 129 -17.48 -4.66 5.57
C ALA A 129 -17.96 -5.00 4.15
N PHE A 130 -17.18 -4.59 3.14
CA PHE A 130 -17.47 -4.89 1.73
C PHE A 130 -17.46 -6.38 1.42
N TYR A 131 -16.43 -7.12 1.83
CA TYR A 131 -16.37 -8.57 1.65
C TYR A 131 -17.57 -9.28 2.29
N THR A 132 -17.87 -8.92 3.54
CA THR A 132 -19.04 -9.43 4.27
C THR A 132 -20.33 -9.17 3.50
N ALA A 133 -20.51 -7.96 2.97
CA ALA A 133 -21.73 -7.55 2.26
C ALA A 133 -21.93 -8.26 0.90
N ILE A 134 -20.85 -8.68 0.24
CA ILE A 134 -20.92 -9.42 -1.04
C ILE A 134 -20.84 -10.95 -0.85
N GLY A 135 -20.92 -11.44 0.40
CA GLY A 135 -20.87 -12.87 0.71
C GLY A 135 -19.52 -13.52 0.43
N LEU A 136 -18.45 -12.73 0.31
CA LEU A 136 -17.09 -13.24 0.21
C LEU A 136 -16.47 -13.24 1.60
N THR A 137 -15.81 -14.33 1.98
CA THR A 137 -14.94 -14.29 3.13
C THR A 137 -13.81 -13.30 2.81
N PRO A 138 -13.56 -12.28 3.65
CA PRO A 138 -12.39 -11.43 3.46
C PRO A 138 -11.19 -12.35 3.30
N PRO A 139 -10.28 -12.10 2.34
CA PRO A 139 -8.99 -12.78 2.38
C PRO A 139 -8.46 -12.49 3.78
N ALA A 140 -8.25 -13.55 4.57
CA ALA A 140 -7.77 -13.44 5.94
C ALA A 140 -6.71 -12.35 5.91
N PRO A 141 -6.85 -11.26 6.69
CA PRO A 141 -6.05 -10.05 6.55
C PRO A 141 -4.66 -10.56 6.34
N ALA A 142 -4.12 -10.38 5.12
CA ALA A 142 -2.86 -11.00 4.75
C ALA A 142 -1.99 -10.60 5.90
N ALA A 143 -1.68 -11.54 6.78
CA ALA A 143 -1.12 -11.18 8.05
C ALA A 143 0.09 -10.43 7.57
N THR A 144 0.17 -9.12 7.80
CA THR A 144 1.47 -8.49 7.88
C THR A 144 2.10 -9.39 8.90
N PRO A 145 2.94 -10.36 8.46
CA PRO A 145 3.20 -11.48 9.34
C PRO A 145 3.75 -10.78 10.57
N PRO A 146 3.16 -11.01 11.77
CA PRO A 146 3.80 -10.50 12.97
C PRO A 146 5.25 -10.92 12.79
N PRO A 147 6.24 -10.00 12.83
CA PRO A 147 7.61 -10.34 12.45
C PRO A 147 8.00 -11.57 13.27
N GLY A 148 7.99 -12.69 12.60
CA GLY A 148 7.67 -13.99 13.18
C GLY A 148 8.02 -14.99 12.10
N PRO A 149 8.54 -16.15 12.48
CA PRO A 149 9.87 -16.59 12.09
C PRO A 149 9.89 -17.28 10.72
N GLY A 150 9.38 -16.62 9.68
CA GLY A 150 9.60 -16.96 8.29
C GLY A 150 10.98 -16.49 7.85
N GLY A 151 11.95 -17.39 7.97
CA GLY A 151 13.24 -17.39 7.28
C GLY A 151 13.87 -16.03 7.06
N VAL A 152 14.67 -15.57 8.03
CA VAL A 152 15.61 -14.46 7.83
C VAL A 152 16.29 -14.62 6.45
N PRO A 153 16.19 -13.64 5.53
CA PRO A 153 16.82 -13.74 4.23
C PRO A 153 18.28 -14.16 4.37
N PRO A 154 18.83 -15.03 3.51
CA PRO A 154 20.18 -15.58 3.70
C PRO A 154 21.27 -14.52 3.90
N ALA A 155 21.11 -13.34 3.31
CA ALA A 155 21.99 -12.19 3.54
C ALA A 155 21.88 -11.63 4.97
N VAL A 156 20.65 -11.45 5.49
CA VAL A 156 20.39 -10.99 6.86
C VAL A 156 20.81 -12.03 7.89
N ARG A 157 20.66 -13.34 7.60
CA ARG A 157 21.09 -14.43 8.50
C ARG A 157 22.60 -14.49 8.62
N ARG A 158 23.32 -14.35 7.50
CA ARG A 158 24.79 -14.26 7.49
C ARG A 158 25.28 -13.01 8.22
N ALA A 159 24.63 -11.86 8.00
CA ALA A 159 24.95 -10.63 8.70
C ALA A 159 24.68 -10.73 10.22
N LEU A 160 23.58 -11.37 10.62
CA LEU A 160 23.29 -11.64 12.03
C LEU A 160 24.33 -12.55 12.68
N GLY A 161 24.72 -13.65 12.02
CA GLY A 161 25.78 -14.53 12.52
C GLY A 161 27.11 -13.80 12.67
N ALA A 162 27.50 -13.01 11.66
CA ALA A 162 28.71 -12.19 11.73
C ALA A 162 28.68 -11.19 12.89
N LEU A 163 27.56 -10.49 13.11
CA LEU A 163 27.42 -9.55 14.22
C LEU A 163 27.40 -10.25 15.59
N ALA A 164 26.74 -11.41 15.70
CA ALA A 164 26.73 -12.22 16.91
C ALA A 164 28.14 -12.74 17.29
N GLU A 165 28.99 -13.00 16.29
CA GLU A 165 30.39 -13.37 16.46
C GLU A 165 31.34 -12.16 16.64
N GLY A 166 30.80 -10.93 16.71
CA GLY A 166 31.61 -9.70 16.86
C GLY A 166 32.35 -9.27 15.59
N ARG A 167 32.05 -9.86 14.43
CA ARG A 167 32.67 -9.51 13.14
C ARG A 167 32.09 -8.20 12.58
N THR A 168 32.96 -7.40 11.98
CA THR A 168 32.56 -6.17 11.28
C THR A 168 32.07 -6.51 9.88
N LEU A 169 30.87 -6.06 9.54
CA LEU A 169 30.35 -6.08 8.17
C LEU A 169 30.79 -4.80 7.48
N ALA A 170 31.43 -4.88 6.32
CA ALA A 170 31.86 -3.68 5.60
C ALA A 170 31.66 -3.84 4.08
N SER A 171 31.45 -2.71 3.41
CA SER A 171 31.70 -2.62 1.97
C SER A 171 33.16 -2.92 1.68
N ARG A 172 33.46 -3.52 0.52
CA ARG A 172 34.79 -4.03 0.13
C ARG A 172 35.96 -3.11 0.55
N PRO A 173 37.04 -3.65 1.13
CA PRO A 173 38.21 -2.85 1.48
C PRO A 173 38.85 -2.27 0.21
N GLY A 174 39.13 -0.97 0.22
CA GLY A 174 39.89 -0.29 -0.84
C GLY A 174 39.14 0.77 -1.68
N ARG A 175 37.86 1.05 -1.40
CA ARG A 175 37.15 2.20 -2.00
C ARG A 175 36.93 3.28 -0.94
N GLY A 176 37.24 4.53 -1.30
CA GLY A 176 37.12 5.67 -0.40
C GLY A 176 35.70 5.89 0.13
N THR A 177 34.66 5.52 -0.64
CA THR A 177 33.26 5.55 -0.19
C THR A 177 32.82 4.14 0.23
N GLY A 178 32.18 4.04 1.39
CA GLY A 178 31.79 2.74 1.93
C GLY A 178 30.98 2.82 3.21
N TRP A 179 30.75 1.66 3.82
CA TRP A 179 30.04 1.53 5.09
C TRP A 179 30.64 0.41 5.92
N SER A 180 30.49 0.53 7.23
CA SER A 180 30.81 -0.53 8.18
C SER A 180 29.75 -0.60 9.26
N VAL A 181 29.29 -1.81 9.57
CA VAL A 181 28.30 -2.13 10.61
C VAL A 181 28.94 -3.08 11.61
N THR A 182 28.95 -2.68 12.88
CA THR A 182 29.39 -3.48 14.03
C THR A 182 28.25 -3.62 15.02
N GLY A 183 28.40 -4.48 16.03
CA GLY A 183 27.43 -4.56 17.14
C GLY A 183 27.23 -3.21 17.85
N ALA A 184 28.26 -2.36 17.90
CA ALA A 184 28.21 -1.06 18.58
C ALA A 184 27.59 0.07 17.75
N GLY A 185 27.59 -0.03 16.42
CA GLY A 185 27.03 1.03 15.59
C GLY A 185 27.32 0.91 14.10
N VAL A 186 26.83 1.92 13.37
CA VAL A 186 26.95 2.03 11.92
C VAL A 186 27.84 3.23 11.59
N ARG A 187 28.80 3.07 10.69
CA ARG A 187 29.64 4.14 10.18
C ARG A 187 29.57 4.18 8.66
N LEU A 188 29.36 5.38 8.12
CA LEU A 188 29.44 5.67 6.70
C LEU A 188 30.78 6.33 6.43
N HIS A 189 31.46 5.89 5.38
CA HIS A 189 32.74 6.44 4.92
C HIS A 189 32.46 7.22 3.64
N ALA A 190 32.73 8.53 3.65
CA ALA A 190 32.67 9.36 2.46
C ALA A 190 34.03 9.34 1.76
N GLY A 191 34.06 8.89 0.51
CA GLY A 191 35.26 8.94 -0.32
C GLY A 191 35.51 10.31 -0.93
N PRO A 192 36.62 10.47 -1.67
CA PRO A 192 36.78 11.63 -2.55
C PRO A 192 35.55 11.70 -3.47
N GLY A 193 34.95 12.88 -3.54
CA GLY A 193 33.55 13.06 -3.93
C GLY A 193 33.11 12.36 -5.22
N GLY A 194 31.92 11.75 -5.19
CA GLY A 194 31.22 11.27 -6.38
C GLY A 194 31.18 9.75 -6.62
N ALA A 195 31.67 8.92 -5.70
CA ALA A 195 31.53 7.47 -5.83
C ALA A 195 30.18 6.97 -5.27
N ASP A 196 29.31 6.49 -6.16
CA ASP A 196 28.02 5.90 -5.83
C ASP A 196 28.15 4.44 -5.39
N LEU A 197 27.24 4.01 -4.49
CA LEU A 197 27.06 2.59 -4.18
C LEU A 197 26.34 1.90 -5.35
N THR A 198 26.87 0.78 -5.79
CA THR A 198 26.17 -0.09 -6.74
C THR A 198 24.88 -0.63 -6.12
N HIS A 199 23.91 -1.01 -6.95
CA HIS A 199 22.65 -1.63 -6.47
C HIS A 199 22.89 -2.84 -5.54
N ARG A 200 23.95 -3.61 -5.82
CA ARG A 200 24.40 -4.72 -4.98
C ARG A 200 24.88 -4.25 -3.60
N GLU A 201 25.70 -3.20 -3.54
CA GLU A 201 26.19 -2.63 -2.28
C GLU A 201 25.06 -2.01 -1.45
N VAL A 202 24.04 -1.44 -2.10
CA VAL A 202 22.81 -0.96 -1.45
C VAL A 202 22.02 -2.13 -0.84
N ALA A 203 21.87 -3.23 -1.58
CA ALA A 203 21.20 -4.42 -1.05
C ALA A 203 21.97 -5.06 0.12
N GLU A 204 23.30 -5.08 0.07
CA GLU A 204 24.17 -5.56 1.16
C GLU A 204 24.07 -4.65 2.40
N LEU A 205 24.03 -3.32 2.21
CA LEU A 205 23.80 -2.35 3.30
C LEU A 205 22.42 -2.53 3.95
N GLN A 206 21.37 -2.66 3.14
CA GLN A 206 20.00 -2.89 3.65
C GLN A 206 19.95 -4.17 4.49
N ALA A 207 20.62 -5.24 4.06
CA ALA A 207 20.70 -6.48 4.81
C ALA A 207 21.47 -6.32 6.14
N ALA A 208 22.59 -5.60 6.12
CA ALA A 208 23.41 -5.33 7.31
C ALA A 208 22.67 -4.46 8.35
N LEU A 209 21.97 -3.41 7.92
CA LEU A 209 21.15 -2.56 8.80
C LEU A 209 19.98 -3.34 9.40
N THR A 210 19.31 -4.17 8.60
CA THR A 210 18.22 -5.04 9.07
C THR A 210 18.73 -6.04 10.11
N ALA A 211 19.93 -6.60 9.91
CA ALA A 211 20.57 -7.48 10.89
C ALA A 211 20.96 -6.72 12.17
N TRP A 212 21.54 -5.53 12.06
CA TRP A 212 21.91 -4.70 13.21
C TRP A 212 20.71 -4.32 14.08
N LEU A 213 19.62 -3.84 13.48
CA LEU A 213 18.38 -3.52 14.22
C LEU A 213 17.77 -4.74 14.93
N ARG A 214 17.94 -5.94 14.36
CA ARG A 214 17.51 -7.20 15.00
C ARG A 214 18.46 -7.63 16.10
N HIS A 215 19.77 -7.44 15.92
CA HIS A 215 20.79 -7.71 16.94
C HIS A 215 20.57 -6.83 18.19
N GLN A 216 20.21 -5.55 18.01
CA GLN A 216 19.84 -4.65 19.12
C GLN A 216 18.55 -5.05 19.85
N ARG A 217 17.69 -5.87 19.24
CA ARG A 217 16.41 -6.33 19.80
C ARG A 217 16.50 -7.69 20.53
N GLY A 218 17.70 -8.28 20.62
CA GLY A 218 17.97 -9.48 21.42
C GLY A 218 17.87 -9.21 22.94
N PRO A 219 17.61 -10.25 23.76
CA PRO A 219 16.84 -10.13 25.00
C PRO A 219 17.59 -9.42 26.14
N GLY A 220 17.23 -8.17 26.41
CA GLY A 220 17.80 -7.41 27.53
C GLY A 220 17.05 -6.13 27.95
N ALA A 221 15.82 -5.89 27.51
CA ALA A 221 15.09 -4.66 27.82
C ALA A 221 13.70 -4.87 28.47
N GLY A 222 13.45 -6.05 29.07
CA GLY A 222 12.12 -6.38 29.60
C GLY A 222 12.05 -7.30 30.81
N ALA A 223 13.15 -7.56 31.53
CA ALA A 223 13.10 -8.39 32.74
C ALA A 223 14.23 -8.07 33.73
N ARG A 224 14.02 -7.04 34.56
CA ARG A 224 14.25 -7.03 36.03
C ARG A 224 13.97 -5.63 36.58
N ALA A 225 12.69 -5.37 36.79
CA ALA A 225 12.25 -4.53 37.90
C ALA A 225 11.99 -5.48 39.08
N ARG A 226 12.90 -5.48 40.06
CA ARG A 226 12.74 -5.68 41.51
C ARG A 226 14.12 -5.78 42.12
#